data_AF-A0A926EG95-F1
#
_entry.id   AF-A0A926EG95-F1
#
_cell.length_a   1.000
_cell.length_b   1.000
_cell.length_c   1.000
_cell.angle_alpha   90.00
_cell.angle_beta   90.00
_cell.angle_gamma   90.00
#
_symmetry.space_group_name_H-M   'P 1'
#
loop_
_entity.id
_entity.type
_entity.pdbx_description
1 polymer ?
#
loop_
_entity_poly.entity_id
_entity_poly.type
_entity_poly.pdbx_seq_one_letter_code
_entity_poly.pdbx_strand_id
1 'polypeptide(L)'
;MDISFKQIYMQNISPKLIGIDLFLKTNEAPYNHVEVALVLGMPVQEVLSIMTKHSIPSITLVDFFTIVMHSSSYICRLIQRQWKYAQVDQYTPEILADIYEINIHKVQAAFDTLDKSSVSSQEVMDVFNNIYTSVFIVNNEVR
;
A
#
# COMPACT_ATOMS: atom_id res chain seq x y z
N MET A 1 1.90 19.14 15.35
CA MET A 1 2.45 17.94 16.02
C MET A 1 3.02 17.08 14.91
N ASP A 2 4.30 16.75 14.97
CA ASP A 2 4.90 15.84 14.00
C ASP A 2 4.57 14.41 14.39
N ILE A 3 4.17 13.61 13.40
CA ILE A 3 3.91 12.18 13.59
C ILE A 3 4.94 11.40 12.79
N SER A 4 5.33 10.22 13.29
CA SER A 4 6.23 9.35 12.53
C SER A 4 5.48 8.63 11.41
N PHE A 5 6.16 8.33 10.32
CA PHE A 5 5.58 7.54 9.23
C PHE A 5 5.17 6.15 9.72
N LYS A 6 5.83 5.61 10.75
CA LYS A 6 5.40 4.37 11.43
C LYS A 6 3.96 4.46 11.92
N GLN A 7 3.56 5.59 12.52
CA GLN A 7 2.17 5.79 12.96
C GLN A 7 1.21 5.82 11.78
N ILE A 8 1.56 6.53 10.70
CA ILE A 8 0.76 6.56 9.46
C ILE A 8 0.60 5.17 8.87
N TYR A 9 1.69 4.40 8.79
CA TYR A 9 1.66 3.04 8.28
C TYR A 9 0.72 2.16 9.12
N MET A 10 0.87 2.19 10.45
CA MET A 10 0.07 1.38 11.36
C MET A 10 -1.42 1.73 11.35
N GLN A 11 -1.77 3.00 11.13
CA GLN A 11 -3.16 3.46 11.15
C GLN A 11 -3.85 3.33 9.78
N ASN A 12 -3.11 3.53 8.69
CA ASN A 12 -3.72 3.72 7.36
C ASN A 12 -3.36 2.65 6.32
N ILE A 13 -2.20 1.99 6.46
CA ILE A 13 -1.68 1.03 5.47
C ILE A 13 -1.86 -0.40 5.99
N SER A 14 -1.31 -0.70 7.16
CA SER A 14 -1.34 -2.02 7.77
C SER A 14 -2.76 -2.60 7.86
N PRO A 15 -3.78 -1.87 8.34
CA PRO A 15 -5.14 -2.41 8.44
C PRO A 15 -5.74 -2.79 7.08
N LYS A 16 -5.39 -2.06 6.01
CA LYS A 16 -5.86 -2.37 4.65
C LYS A 16 -5.21 -3.65 4.11
N LEU A 17 -3.90 -3.81 4.32
CA LEU A 17 -3.19 -5.04 3.93
C LEU A 17 -3.73 -6.26 4.68
N ILE A 18 -3.98 -6.12 5.99
CA ILE A 18 -4.63 -7.17 6.80
C ILE A 18 -6.03 -7.47 6.28
N GLY A 19 -6.81 -6.44 5.92
CA GLY A 19 -8.15 -6.62 5.36
C GLY A 19 -8.14 -7.41 4.04
N ILE A 20 -7.19 -7.13 3.15
CA ILE A 20 -7.00 -7.88 1.90
C ILE A 20 -6.60 -9.33 2.21
N ASP A 21 -5.61 -9.54 3.06
CA ASP A 21 -5.15 -10.88 3.44
C ASP A 21 -6.27 -11.73 4.07
N LEU A 22 -7.03 -11.13 4.99
CA LEU A 22 -8.17 -11.77 5.62
C LEU A 22 -9.24 -12.13 4.57
N PHE A 23 -9.62 -11.17 3.72
CA PHE A 23 -10.62 -11.38 2.68
C PHE A 23 -10.26 -12.56 1.78
N LEU A 24 -9.01 -12.66 1.33
CA LEU A 24 -8.54 -13.73 0.46
C LEU A 24 -8.49 -15.10 1.16
N LYS A 25 -8.30 -15.12 2.49
CA LYS A 25 -8.23 -16.36 3.28
C LYS A 25 -9.58 -16.87 3.75
N THR A 26 -10.57 -15.99 3.95
CA THR A 26 -11.87 -16.35 4.54
C THR A 26 -12.99 -16.50 3.53
N ASN A 27 -12.81 -16.05 2.29
CA ASN A 27 -13.81 -16.12 1.24
C ASN A 27 -13.34 -17.05 0.13
N GLU A 28 -14.28 -17.81 -0.44
CA GLU A 28 -14.00 -18.68 -1.58
C GLU A 28 -14.28 -17.96 -2.89
N ALA A 29 -13.45 -18.21 -3.90
CA ALA A 29 -13.70 -17.73 -5.25
C ALA A 29 -14.93 -18.45 -5.86
N PRO A 30 -15.73 -17.78 -6.71
CA PRO A 30 -15.50 -16.44 -7.26
C PRO A 30 -15.87 -15.32 -6.29
N TYR A 31 -14.99 -14.32 -6.18
CA TYR A 31 -15.19 -13.17 -5.31
C TYR A 31 -16.25 -12.22 -5.85
N ASN A 32 -17.02 -11.63 -4.95
CA ASN A 32 -18.00 -10.60 -5.29
C ASN A 32 -17.29 -9.28 -5.64
N HIS A 33 -17.61 -8.70 -6.79
CA HIS A 33 -16.98 -7.45 -7.27
C HIS A 33 -17.24 -6.23 -6.36
N VAL A 34 -18.35 -6.20 -5.62
CA VAL A 34 -18.64 -5.14 -4.63
C VAL A 34 -17.74 -5.28 -3.41
N GLU A 35 -17.54 -6.51 -2.93
CA GLU A 35 -16.64 -6.79 -1.80
C GLU A 35 -15.17 -6.53 -2.17
N VAL A 36 -14.78 -6.89 -3.40
CA VAL A 36 -13.45 -6.57 -3.95
C VAL A 36 -13.23 -5.05 -4.02
N ALA A 37 -14.22 -4.29 -4.48
CA ALA A 37 -14.15 -2.83 -4.46
C ALA A 37 -13.99 -2.28 -3.04
N LEU A 38 -14.74 -2.81 -2.08
CA LEU A 38 -14.68 -2.41 -0.68
C LEU A 38 -13.30 -2.66 -0.07
N VAL A 39 -12.76 -3.88 -0.23
CA VAL A 39 -11.47 -4.27 0.38
C VAL A 39 -10.28 -3.54 -0.25
N LEU A 40 -10.34 -3.27 -1.56
CA LEU A 40 -9.31 -2.51 -2.28
C LEU A 40 -9.48 -1.00 -2.14
N GLY A 41 -10.57 -0.53 -1.51
CA GLY A 41 -10.86 0.89 -1.31
C GLY A 41 -11.00 1.65 -2.63
N MET A 42 -11.73 1.07 -3.59
CA MET A 42 -11.95 1.64 -4.92
C MET A 42 -13.44 1.62 -5.31
N PRO A 43 -13.89 2.49 -6.23
CA PRO A 43 -15.25 2.44 -6.72
C PRO A 43 -15.58 1.12 -7.41
N VAL A 44 -16.80 0.61 -7.20
CA VAL A 44 -17.30 -0.60 -7.89
C VAL A 44 -17.19 -0.49 -9.41
N GLN A 45 -17.43 0.71 -9.96
CA GLN A 45 -17.32 0.97 -11.39
C GLN A 45 -15.91 0.76 -11.94
N GLU A 46 -14.88 1.04 -11.14
CA GLU A 46 -13.49 0.81 -11.54
C GLU A 46 -13.20 -0.71 -11.61
N VAL A 47 -13.71 -1.50 -10.66
CA VAL A 47 -13.60 -2.97 -10.70
C VAL A 47 -14.28 -3.53 -11.95
N LEU A 48 -15.51 -3.10 -12.22
CA LEU A 48 -16.26 -3.54 -13.41
C LEU A 48 -15.58 -3.15 -14.72
N SER A 49 -14.99 -1.94 -14.78
CA SER A 49 -14.21 -1.48 -15.92
C SER A 49 -12.99 -2.37 -16.18
N ILE A 50 -12.25 -2.72 -15.12
CA ILE A 50 -11.11 -3.63 -15.22
C ILE A 50 -11.57 -5.03 -15.64
N MET A 51 -12.64 -5.56 -15.03
CA MET A 51 -13.19 -6.86 -15.41
C MET A 51 -13.57 -6.91 -16.89
N THR A 52 -14.22 -5.86 -17.39
CA THR A 52 -14.61 -5.74 -18.80
C THR A 52 -13.37 -5.67 -19.70
N LYS A 53 -12.41 -4.80 -19.38
CA LYS A 53 -11.17 -4.60 -20.15
C LYS A 53 -10.32 -5.87 -20.24
N HIS A 54 -10.32 -6.69 -19.20
CA HIS A 54 -9.51 -7.91 -19.10
C HIS A 54 -10.31 -9.19 -19.34
N SER A 55 -11.57 -9.08 -19.79
CA SER A 55 -12.44 -10.23 -20.07
C SER A 55 -12.57 -11.20 -18.89
N ILE A 56 -12.76 -10.67 -17.68
CA ILE A 56 -12.91 -11.42 -16.43
C ILE A 56 -14.41 -11.65 -16.18
N PRO A 57 -14.96 -12.85 -16.42
CA PRO A 57 -16.38 -13.13 -16.22
C PRO A 57 -16.74 -13.28 -14.73
N SER A 58 -15.77 -13.70 -13.91
CA SER A 58 -15.90 -13.91 -12.47
C SER A 58 -14.52 -13.77 -11.83
N ILE A 59 -14.44 -13.18 -10.63
CA ILE A 59 -13.14 -12.86 -10.02
C ILE A 59 -12.59 -14.10 -9.30
N THR A 60 -11.62 -14.79 -9.89
CA THR A 60 -10.80 -15.79 -9.19
C THR A 60 -9.69 -15.14 -8.36
N LEU A 61 -8.89 -15.94 -7.64
CA LEU A 61 -7.68 -15.45 -6.98
C LEU A 61 -6.69 -14.79 -7.94
N VAL A 62 -6.51 -15.37 -9.14
CA VAL A 62 -5.63 -14.78 -10.16
C VAL A 62 -6.22 -13.46 -10.65
N ASP A 63 -7.53 -13.42 -10.91
CA ASP A 63 -8.21 -12.21 -11.37
C ASP A 63 -8.22 -11.09 -10.32
N PHE A 64 -8.27 -11.44 -9.03
CA PHE A 64 -8.13 -10.46 -7.95
C PHE A 64 -6.80 -9.71 -8.09
N PHE A 65 -5.69 -10.40 -8.32
CA PHE A 65 -4.39 -9.76 -8.51
C PHE A 65 -4.27 -9.06 -9.88
N THR A 66 -4.96 -9.53 -10.91
CA THR A 66 -5.13 -8.75 -12.16
C THR A 66 -5.82 -7.42 -11.88
N ILE A 67 -6.87 -7.40 -11.05
CA ILE A 67 -7.54 -6.17 -10.63
C ILE A 67 -6.60 -5.27 -9.84
N VAL A 68 -5.82 -5.82 -8.90
CA VAL A 68 -4.80 -5.07 -8.17
C VAL A 68 -3.78 -4.44 -9.12
N MET A 69 -3.32 -5.14 -10.16
CA MET A 69 -2.34 -4.60 -11.13
C MET A 69 -2.86 -3.46 -12.00
N HIS A 70 -4.17 -3.35 -12.18
CA HIS A 70 -4.79 -2.36 -13.05
C HIS A 70 -5.60 -1.30 -12.29
N SER A 71 -5.69 -1.41 -10.97
CA SER A 71 -6.36 -0.46 -10.10
C SER A 71 -5.51 0.77 -9.82
N SER A 72 -6.19 1.91 -9.73
CA SER A 72 -5.62 3.19 -9.35
C SER A 72 -5.68 3.45 -7.83
N SER A 73 -6.25 2.55 -7.02
CA SER A 73 -6.39 2.77 -5.59
C SER A 73 -5.03 2.88 -4.90
N TYR A 74 -4.94 3.67 -3.83
CA TYR A 74 -3.67 3.89 -3.12
C TYR A 74 -3.02 2.57 -2.65
N ILE A 75 -3.82 1.67 -2.08
CA ILE A 75 -3.30 0.39 -1.59
C ILE A 75 -2.85 -0.52 -2.74
N CYS A 76 -3.57 -0.51 -3.87
CA CYS A 76 -3.17 -1.23 -5.08
C CYS A 76 -1.84 -0.70 -5.65
N ARG A 77 -1.67 0.63 -5.75
CA ARG A 77 -0.41 1.22 -6.21
C ARG A 77 0.77 0.92 -5.28
N LEU A 78 0.53 0.84 -3.96
CA LEU A 78 1.55 0.42 -3.00
C LEU A 78 1.96 -1.03 -3.25
N ILE A 79 1.00 -1.94 -3.41
CA ILE A 79 1.28 -3.36 -3.72
C ILE A 79 2.03 -3.50 -5.05
N GLN A 80 1.60 -2.80 -6.10
CA GLN A 80 2.27 -2.79 -7.41
C GLN A 80 3.75 -2.38 -7.29
N ARG A 81 4.05 -1.32 -6.52
CA ARG A 81 5.42 -0.87 -6.29
C ARG A 81 6.21 -1.84 -5.44
N GLN A 82 5.61 -2.43 -4.40
CA GLN A 82 6.25 -3.49 -3.62
C GLN A 82 6.66 -4.67 -4.51
N TRP A 83 5.81 -5.08 -5.46
CA TRP A 83 6.11 -6.18 -6.37
C TRP A 83 7.23 -5.89 -7.36
N LYS A 84 7.42 -4.62 -7.77
CA LYS A 84 8.58 -4.21 -8.57
C LYS A 84 9.91 -4.57 -7.90
N TYR A 85 9.93 -4.66 -6.57
CA TYR A 85 11.11 -4.98 -5.76
C TYR A 85 11.01 -6.35 -5.07
N ALA A 86 10.15 -7.26 -5.54
CA ALA A 86 9.92 -8.55 -4.89
C ALA A 86 11.16 -9.47 -4.80
N GLN A 87 12.18 -9.22 -5.63
CA GLN A 87 13.43 -9.99 -5.66
C GLN A 87 14.57 -9.33 -4.88
N VAL A 88 14.29 -8.26 -4.13
CA VAL A 88 15.30 -7.51 -3.38
C VAL A 88 15.28 -7.95 -1.92
N ASP A 89 16.45 -8.36 -1.42
CA ASP A 89 16.62 -8.78 -0.02
C ASP A 89 16.85 -7.62 0.96
N GLN A 90 17.21 -6.44 0.43
CA GLN A 90 17.62 -5.26 1.18
C GLN A 90 17.03 -3.97 0.58
N TYR A 91 16.34 -3.19 1.40
CA TYR A 91 15.73 -1.94 1.00
C TYR A 91 16.70 -0.77 1.15
N THR A 92 16.93 -0.03 0.07
CA THR A 92 17.65 1.25 0.09
C THR A 92 16.67 2.42 0.31
N PRO A 93 17.16 3.64 0.60
CA PRO A 93 16.33 4.82 0.70
C PRO A 93 15.44 5.05 -0.53
N GLU A 94 15.96 4.84 -1.74
CA GLU A 94 15.23 5.00 -3.01
C GLU A 94 14.09 4.00 -3.14
N ILE A 95 14.33 2.76 -2.74
CA ILE A 95 13.31 1.71 -2.79
C ILE A 95 12.17 2.03 -1.83
N LEU A 96 12.47 2.40 -0.58
CA LEU A 96 11.42 2.76 0.39
C LEU A 96 10.69 4.05 0.00
N ALA A 97 11.39 5.04 -0.54
CA ALA A 97 10.78 6.26 -1.07
C ALA A 97 9.80 5.94 -2.21
N ASP A 98 10.18 5.06 -3.14
CA ASP A 98 9.32 4.64 -4.25
C ASP A 98 8.09 3.88 -3.73
N ILE A 99 8.28 2.78 -2.98
CA ILE A 99 7.19 1.92 -2.50
C ILE A 99 6.15 2.69 -1.70
N TYR A 100 6.61 3.54 -0.78
CA TYR A 100 5.74 4.23 0.17
C TYR A 100 5.38 5.66 -0.24
N GLU A 101 5.86 6.14 -1.39
CA GLU A 101 5.60 7.49 -1.89
C GLU A 101 6.07 8.58 -0.90
N ILE A 102 7.18 8.32 -0.20
CA ILE A 102 7.76 9.22 0.78
C ILE A 102 8.81 10.10 0.10
N ASN A 103 8.90 11.37 0.51
CA ASN A 103 9.98 12.24 0.06
C ASN A 103 11.35 11.60 0.38
N ILE A 104 12.16 11.39 -0.66
CA ILE A 104 13.48 10.73 -0.58
C ILE A 104 14.40 11.36 0.47
N HIS A 105 14.40 12.68 0.64
CA HIS A 105 15.26 13.34 1.62
C HIS A 105 14.90 12.98 3.06
N LYS A 106 13.61 12.74 3.34
CA LYS A 106 13.18 12.27 4.67
C LYS A 106 13.59 10.83 4.92
N VAL A 107 13.51 9.99 3.88
CA VAL A 107 13.96 8.60 3.98
C VAL A 107 15.48 8.57 4.18
N GLN A 108 16.24 9.32 3.39
CA GLN A 108 17.69 9.41 3.53
C GLN A 108 18.12 9.87 4.93
N ALA A 109 17.50 10.93 5.46
CA ALA A 109 17.79 11.40 6.81
C ALA A 109 17.53 10.34 7.89
N ALA A 110 16.52 9.49 7.70
CA ALA A 110 16.25 8.37 8.61
C ALA A 110 17.34 7.28 8.54
N PHE A 111 17.85 6.99 7.34
CA PHE A 111 18.98 6.08 7.16
C PHE A 111 20.27 6.64 7.76
N ASP A 112 20.53 7.94 7.56
CA ASP A 112 21.70 8.63 8.12
C ASP A 112 21.65 8.60 9.66
N THR A 113 20.46 8.78 10.25
CA THR A 113 20.24 8.69 11.71
C THR A 113 20.50 7.28 12.25
N LEU A 114 20.22 6.26 11.44
CA LEU A 114 20.41 4.85 11.81
C LEU A 114 21.81 4.33 11.47
N ASP A 115 22.65 5.13 10.81
CA ASP A 115 23.97 4.75 10.28
C ASP A 115 23.89 3.51 9.36
N LYS A 116 22.93 3.51 8.43
CA LYS A 116 22.70 2.39 7.49
C LYS A 116 22.64 2.87 6.04
N SER A 117 23.08 2.03 5.12
CA SER A 117 22.93 2.24 3.65
C SER A 117 21.80 1.40 3.04
N SER A 118 21.44 0.29 3.68
CA SER A 118 20.30 -0.57 3.35
C SER A 118 19.73 -1.21 4.60
N VAL A 119 18.47 -1.68 4.54
CA VAL A 119 17.81 -2.38 5.65
C VAL A 119 17.10 -3.64 5.19
N SER A 120 17.04 -4.68 6.03
CA SER A 120 16.17 -5.83 5.81
C SER A 120 14.69 -5.49 6.05
N SER A 121 13.79 -6.38 5.66
CA SER A 121 12.35 -6.20 5.91
C SER A 121 11.99 -6.07 7.40
N GLN A 122 12.76 -6.69 8.30
CA GLN A 122 12.57 -6.61 9.74
C GLN A 122 12.89 -5.22 10.30
N GLU A 123 13.74 -4.46 9.62
CA GLU A 123 14.27 -3.17 10.07
C GLU A 123 13.54 -1.97 9.44
N VAL A 124 12.66 -2.19 8.45
CA VAL A 124 11.88 -1.13 7.78
C VAL A 124 11.09 -0.28 8.77
N MET A 125 10.56 -0.91 9.84
CA MET A 125 9.82 -0.19 10.88
C MET A 125 10.68 0.76 11.70
N ASP A 126 11.98 0.50 11.82
CA ASP A 126 12.91 1.39 12.52
C ASP A 126 13.19 2.63 11.66
N VAL A 127 13.32 2.45 10.33
CA VAL A 127 13.39 3.56 9.37
C VAL A 127 12.13 4.42 9.47
N PHE A 128 10.95 3.80 9.44
CA PHE A 128 9.67 4.52 9.51
C PHE A 128 9.48 5.30 10.81
N ASN A 129 10.08 4.85 11.91
CA ASN A 129 10.02 5.56 13.18
C ASN A 129 10.82 6.87 13.14
N ASN A 130 11.83 6.96 12.28
CA ASN A 130 12.71 8.12 12.12
C ASN A 130 12.29 9.07 10.97
N ILE A 131 11.19 8.77 10.27
CA ILE A 131 10.62 9.65 9.25
C ILE A 131 9.49 10.46 9.87
N TYR A 132 9.67 11.77 10.03
CA TYR A 132 8.65 12.66 10.60
C TYR A 132 7.89 13.43 9.53
N THR A 133 6.58 13.55 9.70
CA THR A 133 5.75 14.40 8.86
C THR A 133 4.82 15.28 9.69
N SER A 134 4.67 16.52 9.23
CA SER A 134 3.72 17.46 9.79
C SER A 134 2.35 17.15 9.18
N VAL A 135 1.39 16.78 10.02
CA VAL A 135 -0.01 16.68 9.59
C VAL A 135 -0.62 18.07 9.66
N PHE A 136 -1.00 18.60 8.50
CA PHE A 136 -1.94 19.71 8.46
C PHE A 136 -3.33 19.09 8.66
N ILE A 137 -3.95 19.35 9.81
CA ILE A 137 -5.37 19.05 10.02
C ILE A 137 -6.12 20.02 9.10
N VAL A 138 -6.55 19.53 7.93
CA VAL A 138 -7.55 20.24 7.14
C VAL A 138 -8.88 20.00 7.86
N ASN A 139 -9.28 20.96 8.70
CA ASN A 139 -10.64 21.00 9.23
C ASN A 139 -11.57 21.15 8.03
N ASN A 140 -12.14 20.04 7.55
CA ASN A 140 -13.33 20.09 6.71
C ASN A 140 -14.48 20.49 7.62
N GLU A 141 -14.64 21.80 7.83
CA GLU A 141 -15.92 22.35 8.25
C GLU A 141 -16.92 22.02 7.14
N VAL A 142 -17.78 21.05 7.44
CA VAL A 142 -18.97 20.71 6.66
C VAL A 142 -19.83 21.97 6.58
N ARG A 143 -19.99 22.52 5.37
CA ARG A 143 -21.10 23.39 5.01
C ARG A 143 -22.10 22.61 4.18
#